data_AF-A0A3Q7G2Z3-F1
#
_entry.id   AF-A0A3Q7G2Z3-F1
#
_cell.length_a   1.000
_cell.length_b   1.000
_cell.length_c   1.000
_cell.angle_alpha   90.00
_cell.angle_beta   90.00
_cell.angle_gamma   90.00
#
_symmetry.space_group_name_H-M   'P 1'
#
loop_
_entity.id
_entity.type
_entity.pdbx_description
1 polymer ?
#
loop_
_entity_poly.entity_id
_entity_poly.type
_entity_poly.pdbx_seq_one_letter_code
_entity_poly.pdbx_strand_id
1 'polypeptide(L)'
;MAFQNYQAMNANSSLVLILFLAVQYTASTNIFHFVIEGTSFERLCRSKKILTVNGRFPGPTIYALAGETLSLDVENRGKDNVTMFWRVGRHVKSDQVEWLVEAGATVRKNITISDDDEGTLWWHAMNIWQRATVHGAFIVHPEPDDHVDIPIILGEWWRKDVKEVFVDYIDSGRDIKSDAFTINGQPGDLYPCSKNGTFRIVVDIGKKYLLRVVNTAIRDDLYFGIARHNLTVIARDGRPITKQFITDYVELTSQHSMDCIFEANQQPDYYYYAVAVKNKSEAYDPNKITTAIIEYQGSYIPSLVPLLPKLPRNYDKSSSRDYLYVIMTFVILGSFVVWYRQTNRAHRSATVTPM
;
A
#
# COMPACT_ATOMS: atom_id res chain seq x y z
N MET A 1 27.32 100.83 -3.43
CA MET A 1 26.88 99.84 -4.44
C MET A 1 27.81 98.66 -4.32
N ALA A 2 27.39 97.60 -3.61
CA ALA A 2 26.81 96.36 -4.16
C ALA A 2 27.94 95.41 -4.65
N PHE A 3 28.04 94.12 -4.38
CA PHE A 3 27.15 93.03 -3.95
C PHE A 3 28.00 91.97 -3.22
N GLN A 4 27.39 91.15 -2.35
CA GLN A 4 27.95 89.85 -1.93
C GLN A 4 26.83 88.80 -1.81
N ASN A 5 27.22 87.55 -2.12
CA ASN A 5 26.47 86.29 -2.19
C ASN A 5 25.58 85.95 -0.98
N TYR A 6 24.64 85.00 -1.13
CA TYR A 6 24.61 83.72 -0.35
C TYR A 6 23.41 82.79 -0.74
N GLN A 7 23.77 81.51 -0.96
CA GLN A 7 23.12 80.19 -0.69
C GLN A 7 21.59 79.98 -0.66
N ALA A 8 21.13 78.85 -1.22
CA ALA A 8 20.87 77.60 -0.47
C ALA A 8 20.28 76.48 -1.36
N MET A 9 20.79 75.25 -1.15
CA MET A 9 20.30 73.97 -1.70
C MET A 9 19.06 73.50 -0.93
N ASN A 10 18.08 72.90 -1.63
CA ASN A 10 17.13 71.95 -1.05
C ASN A 10 16.92 70.79 -2.04
N ALA A 11 17.38 69.60 -1.66
CA ALA A 11 17.23 68.36 -2.43
C ALA A 11 15.96 67.62 -1.97
N ASN A 12 15.08 67.33 -2.92
CA ASN A 12 13.85 66.57 -2.70
C ASN A 12 14.16 65.10 -2.35
N SER A 13 13.66 64.65 -1.20
CA SER A 13 13.70 63.25 -0.75
C SER A 13 12.79 62.38 -1.63
N SER A 14 13.38 61.40 -2.33
CA SER A 14 12.63 60.37 -3.06
C SER A 14 12.33 59.20 -2.12
N LEU A 15 11.03 58.92 -1.95
CA LEU A 15 10.51 57.79 -1.18
C LEU A 15 10.78 56.48 -1.93
N VAL A 16 11.59 55.58 -1.38
CA VAL A 16 11.77 54.22 -1.90
C VAL A 16 10.67 53.34 -1.29
N LEU A 17 9.66 53.01 -2.09
CA LEU A 17 8.60 52.07 -1.72
C LEU A 17 9.08 50.64 -2.03
N ILE A 18 9.53 49.91 -1.00
CA ILE A 18 9.86 48.48 -1.12
C ILE A 18 8.55 47.69 -1.10
N LEU A 19 8.10 47.25 -2.28
CA LEU A 19 6.99 46.29 -2.41
C LEU A 19 7.47 44.92 -1.89
N PHE A 20 6.98 44.52 -0.70
CA PHE A 20 7.03 43.13 -0.27
C PHE A 20 6.06 42.32 -1.14
N LEU A 21 6.58 41.63 -2.16
CA LEU A 21 5.85 40.55 -2.83
C LEU A 21 5.74 39.38 -1.85
N ALA A 22 4.62 39.32 -1.14
CA ALA A 22 4.21 38.11 -0.44
C ALA A 22 3.90 37.04 -1.50
N VAL A 23 4.88 36.16 -1.76
CA VAL A 23 4.64 34.92 -2.49
C VAL A 23 3.70 34.10 -1.62
N GLN A 24 2.40 34.14 -1.92
CA GLN A 24 1.46 33.18 -1.37
C GLN A 24 1.79 31.83 -1.99
N TYR A 25 2.50 30.99 -1.25
CA TYR A 25 2.56 29.56 -1.53
C TYR A 25 1.16 28.99 -1.29
N THR A 26 0.32 28.95 -2.33
CA THR A 26 -0.83 28.06 -2.31
C THR A 26 -0.27 26.64 -2.40
N ALA A 27 -0.25 25.93 -1.28
CA ALA A 27 -0.02 24.49 -1.30
C ALA A 27 -1.09 23.88 -2.23
N SER A 28 -0.67 23.35 -3.38
CA SER A 28 -1.54 22.58 -4.25
C SER A 28 -2.06 21.41 -3.43
N THR A 29 -3.32 21.47 -3.00
CA THR A 29 -3.91 20.35 -2.26
C THR A 29 -4.20 19.28 -3.30
N ASN A 30 -3.47 18.16 -3.26
CA ASN A 30 -3.76 17.03 -4.13
C ASN A 30 -5.13 16.46 -3.73
N ILE A 31 -6.15 16.70 -4.58
CA ILE A 31 -7.50 16.19 -4.39
C ILE A 31 -7.64 14.88 -5.16
N PHE A 32 -7.90 13.80 -4.43
CA PHE A 32 -8.23 12.50 -4.99
C PHE A 32 -9.75 12.35 -5.02
N HIS A 33 -10.29 11.87 -6.15
CA HIS A 33 -11.71 11.60 -6.30
C HIS A 33 -11.96 10.10 -6.35
N PHE A 34 -12.69 9.59 -5.36
CA PHE A 34 -13.06 8.19 -5.19
C PHE A 34 -14.56 8.03 -5.38
N VAL A 35 -14.95 7.43 -6.49
CA VAL A 35 -16.34 7.09 -6.78
C VAL A 35 -16.55 5.63 -6.46
N ILE A 36 -17.29 5.34 -5.39
CA ILE A 36 -17.70 3.99 -5.03
C ILE A 36 -18.88 3.60 -5.93
N GLU A 37 -18.70 2.58 -6.75
CA GLU A 37 -19.72 2.15 -7.70
C GLU A 37 -19.68 0.64 -7.95
N GLY A 38 -20.82 0.11 -8.38
CA GLY A 38 -20.93 -1.29 -8.75
C GLY A 38 -20.44 -1.53 -10.17
N THR A 39 -19.46 -2.40 -10.34
CA THR A 39 -18.81 -2.69 -11.63
C THR A 39 -18.78 -4.19 -11.89
N SER A 40 -18.98 -4.61 -13.14
CA SER A 40 -18.98 -6.03 -13.52
C SER A 40 -17.55 -6.53 -13.75
N PHE A 41 -17.18 -7.61 -13.07
CA PHE A 41 -15.92 -8.31 -13.28
C PHE A 41 -16.17 -9.80 -13.51
N GLU A 42 -15.44 -10.37 -14.46
CA GLU A 42 -15.44 -11.81 -14.72
C GLU A 42 -14.17 -12.44 -14.14
N ARG A 43 -14.35 -13.48 -13.34
CA ARG A 43 -13.27 -14.36 -12.87
C ARG A 43 -13.80 -15.79 -12.78
N LEU A 44 -12.94 -16.77 -12.99
CA LEU A 44 -13.31 -18.19 -12.88
C LEU A 44 -14.54 -18.55 -13.72
N CYS A 45 -14.63 -17.98 -14.93
CA CYS A 45 -15.71 -18.16 -15.91
C CYS A 45 -17.08 -17.61 -15.47
N ARG A 46 -17.13 -16.74 -14.44
CA ARG A 46 -18.37 -16.14 -13.95
C ARG A 46 -18.23 -14.64 -13.76
N SER A 47 -19.20 -13.93 -14.32
CA SER A 47 -19.35 -12.49 -14.11
C SER A 47 -20.21 -12.22 -12.88
N LYS A 48 -19.76 -11.28 -12.04
CA LYS A 48 -20.60 -10.69 -11.00
C LYS A 48 -20.34 -9.18 -10.91
N LYS A 49 -21.34 -8.45 -10.44
CA LYS A 49 -21.20 -7.04 -10.11
C LYS A 49 -20.61 -6.94 -8.70
N ILE A 50 -19.53 -6.20 -8.54
CA ILE A 50 -18.84 -5.96 -7.26
C ILE A 50 -18.78 -4.47 -6.99
N LEU A 51 -18.68 -4.10 -5.72
CA LEU A 51 -18.40 -2.71 -5.35
C LEU A 51 -16.92 -2.42 -5.57
N THR A 52 -16.62 -1.28 -6.19
CA THR A 52 -15.28 -0.86 -6.60
C THR A 52 -15.09 0.63 -6.37
N VAL A 53 -13.85 1.12 -6.44
CA VAL A 53 -13.56 2.55 -6.50
C VAL A 53 -13.12 2.89 -7.93
N ASN A 54 -13.79 3.87 -8.54
CA ASN A 54 -13.55 4.36 -9.90
C ASN A 54 -13.60 3.24 -10.96
N GLY A 55 -14.49 2.26 -10.77
CA GLY A 55 -14.62 1.11 -11.67
C GLY A 55 -13.44 0.12 -11.64
N ARG A 56 -12.49 0.26 -10.70
CA ARG A 56 -11.25 -0.53 -10.65
C ARG A 56 -11.26 -1.56 -9.53
N PHE A 57 -10.71 -2.74 -9.83
CA PHE A 57 -10.46 -3.81 -8.86
C PHE A 57 -9.09 -4.47 -9.15
N PRO A 58 -8.10 -4.36 -8.24
CA PRO A 58 -8.09 -3.49 -7.06
C PRO A 58 -8.29 -2.01 -7.43
N GLY A 59 -8.65 -1.20 -6.45
CA GLY A 59 -8.84 0.24 -6.62
C GLY A 59 -7.52 0.98 -6.92
N PRO A 60 -7.60 2.30 -7.19
CA PRO A 60 -6.43 3.10 -7.48
C PRO A 60 -5.40 3.12 -6.34
N THR A 61 -4.13 3.06 -6.70
CA THR A 61 -3.03 3.35 -5.76
C THR A 61 -2.98 4.84 -5.47
N ILE A 62 -2.88 5.19 -4.19
CA ILE A 62 -2.55 6.57 -3.78
C ILE A 62 -1.05 6.64 -3.52
N TYR A 63 -0.41 7.68 -4.05
CA TYR A 63 0.98 8.01 -3.77
C TYR A 63 1.02 9.28 -2.93
N ALA A 64 1.86 9.28 -1.90
CA ALA A 64 2.02 10.40 -1.01
C ALA A 64 3.48 10.61 -0.58
N LEU A 65 3.80 11.81 -0.10
CA LEU A 65 5.00 12.16 0.64
C LEU A 65 4.72 12.14 2.15
N ALA A 66 5.71 11.74 2.93
CA ALA A 66 5.66 11.87 4.38
C ALA A 66 5.42 13.33 4.78
N GLY A 67 4.54 13.56 5.76
CA GLY A 67 4.19 14.90 6.24
C GLY A 67 3.17 15.68 5.40
N GLU A 68 2.82 15.22 4.19
CA GLU A 68 1.86 15.95 3.37
C GLU A 68 0.40 15.75 3.83
N THR A 69 -0.49 16.63 3.39
CA THR A 69 -1.94 16.49 3.61
C THR A 69 -2.66 16.32 2.29
N LEU A 70 -3.34 15.19 2.13
CA LEU A 70 -4.17 14.86 0.97
C LEU A 70 -5.62 15.22 1.25
N SER A 71 -6.36 15.61 0.21
CA SER A 71 -7.82 15.73 0.29
C SER A 71 -8.47 14.60 -0.52
N LEU A 72 -9.40 13.87 0.08
CA LEU A 72 -10.13 12.78 -0.56
C LEU A 72 -11.61 13.13 -0.62
N ASP A 73 -12.15 13.17 -1.84
CA ASP A 73 -13.58 13.22 -2.10
C ASP A 73 -14.08 11.80 -2.36
N VAL A 74 -14.90 11.28 -1.45
CA VAL A 74 -15.53 9.97 -1.59
C VAL A 74 -17.00 10.15 -1.91
N GLU A 75 -17.39 9.80 -3.13
CA GLU A 75 -18.78 9.76 -3.60
C GLU A 75 -19.27 8.31 -3.59
N ASN A 76 -20.35 8.02 -2.88
CA ASN A 76 -20.93 6.68 -2.87
C ASN A 76 -22.13 6.59 -3.81
N ARG A 77 -21.91 6.03 -5.01
CA ARG A 77 -22.96 5.67 -5.99
C ARG A 77 -23.47 4.22 -5.80
N GLY A 78 -23.00 3.53 -4.77
CA GLY A 78 -23.48 2.22 -4.36
C GLY A 78 -24.88 2.27 -3.74
N LYS A 79 -25.45 1.09 -3.50
CA LYS A 79 -26.76 0.94 -2.84
C LYS A 79 -26.69 0.92 -1.32
N ASP A 80 -25.50 0.68 -0.77
CA ASP A 80 -25.27 0.48 0.65
C ASP A 80 -24.30 1.51 1.17
N ASN A 81 -24.42 1.81 2.46
CA ASN A 81 -23.45 2.62 3.16
C ASN A 81 -22.09 1.91 3.15
N VAL A 82 -21.03 2.69 2.92
CA VAL A 82 -19.65 2.20 2.97
C VAL A 82 -18.90 2.96 4.03
N THR A 83 -18.23 2.21 4.90
CA THR A 83 -17.26 2.79 5.83
C THR A 83 -15.89 2.65 5.19
N MET A 84 -15.26 3.77 4.84
CA MET A 84 -13.89 3.77 4.33
C MET A 84 -12.90 3.89 5.49
N PHE A 85 -11.80 3.15 5.37
CA PHE A 85 -10.69 3.18 6.30
C PHE A 85 -9.39 3.37 5.53
N TRP A 86 -8.57 4.27 6.05
CA TRP A 86 -7.22 4.51 5.57
C TRP A 86 -6.26 4.11 6.68
N ARG A 87 -5.17 3.42 6.28
CA ARG A 87 -4.00 3.06 7.07
C ARG A 87 -4.13 1.83 7.99
N VAL A 88 -3.46 0.74 7.61
CA VAL A 88 -2.97 -0.26 8.58
C VAL A 88 -1.45 -0.11 8.72
N GLY A 89 -1.06 0.46 9.86
CA GLY A 89 0.28 0.51 10.43
C GLY A 89 0.16 0.46 11.96
N ARG A 90 1.26 0.28 12.69
CA ARG A 90 1.23 -0.11 14.13
C ARG A 90 0.49 0.84 15.11
N HIS A 91 0.17 2.07 14.70
CA HIS A 91 -0.54 3.04 15.53
C HIS A 91 -1.65 3.72 14.73
N VAL A 92 -2.88 3.23 14.90
CA VAL A 92 -4.10 3.91 14.44
C VAL A 92 -4.38 5.05 15.42
N LYS A 93 -4.34 6.30 14.95
CA LYS A 93 -4.78 7.46 15.74
C LYS A 93 -6.30 7.63 15.59
N SER A 94 -6.96 8.24 16.58
CA SER A 94 -8.42 8.38 16.61
C SER A 94 -9.02 9.27 15.52
N ASP A 95 -8.20 10.07 14.84
CA ASP A 95 -8.54 10.87 13.66
C ASP A 95 -8.46 10.08 12.35
N GLN A 96 -8.02 8.82 12.39
CA GLN A 96 -7.90 7.87 11.27
C GLN A 96 -9.09 6.92 11.18
N VAL A 97 -10.20 7.29 11.83
CA VAL A 97 -11.31 6.39 12.13
C VAL A 97 -12.44 6.60 11.13
N GLU A 98 -12.66 5.56 10.34
CA GLU A 98 -13.93 5.15 9.72
C GLU A 98 -14.81 6.30 9.20
N TRP A 99 -14.76 6.54 7.88
CA TRP A 99 -15.69 7.44 7.22
C TRP A 99 -16.90 6.70 6.73
N LEU A 100 -18.03 6.86 7.42
CA LEU A 100 -19.32 6.50 6.88
C LEU A 100 -19.64 7.41 5.69
N VAL A 101 -19.79 6.80 4.51
CA VAL A 101 -20.30 7.44 3.30
C VAL A 101 -21.62 6.76 2.96
N GLU A 102 -22.71 7.46 3.26
CA GLU A 102 -24.06 6.96 2.99
C GLU A 102 -24.29 6.79 1.48
N ALA A 103 -25.18 5.87 1.10
CA ALA A 103 -25.56 5.70 -0.30
C ALA A 103 -26.12 7.00 -0.89
N GLY A 104 -25.57 7.45 -2.02
CA GLY A 104 -25.92 8.71 -2.68
C GLY A 104 -25.25 9.95 -2.09
N ALA A 105 -24.42 9.81 -1.05
CA ALA A 105 -23.72 10.93 -0.42
C ALA A 105 -22.29 11.10 -0.96
N THR A 106 -21.77 12.31 -0.80
CA THR A 106 -20.37 12.64 -1.04
C THR A 106 -19.77 13.23 0.24
N VAL A 107 -18.60 12.72 0.64
CA VAL A 107 -17.88 13.15 1.83
C VAL A 107 -16.47 13.57 1.43
N ARG A 108 -16.07 14.79 1.80
CA ARG A 108 -14.69 15.28 1.67
C ARG A 108 -13.95 15.14 2.98
N LYS A 109 -12.73 14.62 2.95
CA LYS A 109 -11.88 14.48 4.12
C LYS A 109 -10.42 14.74 3.82
N ASN A 110 -9.73 15.34 4.78
CA ASN A 110 -8.29 15.57 4.68
C ASN A 110 -7.54 14.51 5.49
N ILE A 111 -6.51 13.92 4.91
CA ILE A 111 -5.63 12.93 5.54
C ILE A 111 -4.24 13.54 5.63
N THR A 112 -3.75 13.76 6.85
CA THR A 112 -2.35 14.15 7.07
C THR A 112 -1.50 12.90 7.28
N ILE A 113 -0.47 12.75 6.46
CA ILE A 113 0.47 11.64 6.51
C ILE A 113 1.52 11.93 7.57
N SER A 114 1.88 10.93 8.37
CA SER A 114 2.87 11.14 9.43
C SER A 114 4.25 11.29 8.81
N ASP A 115 5.10 12.15 9.38
CA ASP A 115 6.51 12.25 8.98
C ASP A 115 7.29 10.93 9.19
N ASP A 116 6.79 10.06 10.07
CA ASP A 116 7.40 8.76 10.35
C ASP A 116 6.80 7.62 9.48
N ASP A 117 5.88 7.92 8.56
CA ASP A 117 5.37 6.93 7.60
C ASP A 117 6.23 6.93 6.35
N GLU A 118 6.74 5.76 5.99
CA GLU A 118 7.60 5.55 4.82
C GLU A 118 7.47 4.09 4.39
N GLY A 119 6.99 3.87 3.16
CA GLY A 119 6.77 2.55 2.59
C GLY A 119 5.32 2.28 2.22
N THR A 120 4.94 1.01 2.16
CA THR A 120 3.59 0.61 1.74
C THR A 120 2.59 0.58 2.89
N LEU A 121 1.47 1.27 2.72
CA LEU A 121 0.21 1.12 3.44
C LEU A 121 -0.89 0.75 2.43
N TRP A 122 -2.14 0.78 2.86
CA TRP A 122 -3.29 0.53 2.01
C TRP A 122 -4.57 1.17 2.59
N TRP A 123 -5.58 1.27 1.74
CA TRP A 123 -6.92 1.75 2.08
C TRP A 123 -7.95 0.68 1.72
N HIS A 124 -9.06 0.63 2.45
CA HIS A 124 -10.13 -0.35 2.19
C HIS A 124 -11.47 0.04 2.82
N ALA A 125 -12.54 -0.64 2.41
CA ALA A 125 -13.81 -0.59 3.11
C ALA A 125 -13.79 -1.44 4.40
N MET A 126 -14.48 -1.03 5.46
CA MET A 126 -14.53 -1.76 6.74
C MET A 126 -15.86 -2.43 7.05
N ASN A 127 -16.92 -2.07 6.32
CA ASN A 127 -18.21 -2.72 6.49
C ASN A 127 -18.10 -4.18 6.02
N ILE A 128 -18.48 -5.10 6.91
CA ILE A 128 -18.49 -6.55 6.68
C ILE A 128 -17.19 -7.03 6.00
N TRP A 129 -17.29 -7.79 4.90
CA TRP A 129 -16.16 -8.21 4.08
C TRP A 129 -16.01 -7.38 2.78
N GLN A 130 -16.54 -6.15 2.69
CA GLN A 130 -16.47 -5.36 1.45
C GLN A 130 -15.03 -5.02 1.03
N ARG A 131 -14.05 -5.05 1.94
CA ARG A 131 -12.63 -4.98 1.57
C ARG A 131 -12.17 -6.11 0.65
N ALA A 132 -12.93 -7.18 0.46
CA ALA A 132 -12.63 -8.17 -0.57
C ALA A 132 -12.55 -7.54 -1.98
N THR A 133 -13.28 -6.45 -2.23
CA THR A 133 -13.32 -5.78 -3.55
C THR A 133 -13.08 -4.28 -3.50
N VAL A 134 -13.32 -3.62 -2.36
CA VAL A 134 -13.09 -2.19 -2.15
C VAL A 134 -11.80 -2.02 -1.34
N HIS A 135 -10.67 -2.01 -2.03
CA HIS A 135 -9.34 -1.79 -1.45
C HIS A 135 -8.35 -1.30 -2.50
N GLY A 136 -7.24 -0.71 -2.07
CA GLY A 136 -6.12 -0.34 -2.93
C GLY A 136 -4.87 0.01 -2.13
N ALA A 137 -3.73 0.11 -2.81
CA ALA A 137 -2.46 0.44 -2.18
C ALA A 137 -2.38 1.93 -1.81
N PHE A 138 -1.60 2.24 -0.79
CA PHE A 138 -1.29 3.60 -0.34
C PHE A 138 0.21 3.68 -0.07
N ILE A 139 0.98 4.26 -0.99
CA ILE A 139 2.45 4.25 -0.91
C ILE A 139 2.94 5.61 -0.46
N VAL A 140 3.75 5.63 0.60
CA VAL A 140 4.35 6.83 1.16
C VAL A 140 5.84 6.85 0.87
N HIS A 141 6.29 7.90 0.22
CA HIS A 141 7.71 8.18 0.00
C HIS A 141 8.20 9.17 1.06
N PRO A 142 9.43 9.00 1.58
CA PRO A 142 10.00 9.94 2.54
C PRO A 142 10.38 11.26 1.84
N GLU A 143 10.78 11.17 0.58
CA GLU A 143 11.16 12.27 -0.30
C GLU A 143 10.82 11.91 -1.75
N PRO A 144 10.72 12.90 -2.67
CA PRO A 144 10.54 12.63 -4.09
C PRO A 144 11.67 11.74 -4.63
N ASP A 145 11.29 10.70 -5.38
CA ASP A 145 12.16 9.61 -5.79
C ASP A 145 11.73 9.09 -7.17
N ASP A 146 12.70 8.64 -7.97
CA ASP A 146 12.51 8.09 -9.32
C ASP A 146 12.36 6.56 -9.32
N HIS A 147 12.37 5.89 -8.15
CA HIS A 147 12.13 4.45 -8.08
C HIS A 147 10.76 4.06 -8.66
N VAL A 148 10.75 3.02 -9.48
CA VAL A 148 9.51 2.45 -10.02
C VAL A 148 8.91 1.50 -8.99
N ASP A 149 7.85 1.96 -8.34
CA ASP A 149 7.04 1.13 -7.47
C ASP A 149 6.19 0.14 -8.24
N ILE A 150 6.20 -1.11 -7.79
CA ILE A 150 5.31 -2.14 -8.30
C ILE A 150 4.38 -2.59 -7.17
N PRO A 151 3.14 -2.06 -7.11
CA PRO A 151 2.13 -2.56 -6.18
C PRO A 151 1.78 -4.02 -6.44
N ILE A 152 1.85 -4.83 -5.39
CA ILE A 152 1.47 -6.25 -5.40
C ILE A 152 0.39 -6.46 -4.34
N ILE A 153 -0.86 -6.44 -4.77
CA ILE A 153 -2.03 -6.57 -3.90
C ILE A 153 -2.49 -8.02 -3.91
N LEU A 154 -2.30 -8.70 -2.79
CA LEU A 154 -2.71 -10.07 -2.58
C LEU A 154 -4.12 -10.08 -2.00
N GLY A 155 -5.03 -10.87 -2.55
CA GLY A 155 -6.43 -10.87 -2.12
C GLY A 155 -7.15 -12.16 -2.42
N GLU A 156 -8.47 -12.10 -2.35
CA GLU A 156 -9.37 -13.24 -2.49
C GLU A 156 -10.53 -12.94 -3.43
N TRP A 157 -11.08 -13.99 -4.02
CA TRP A 157 -12.23 -13.94 -4.89
C TRP A 157 -13.23 -15.04 -4.53
N TRP A 158 -14.49 -14.64 -4.36
CA TRP A 158 -15.65 -15.53 -4.31
C TRP A 158 -16.48 -15.36 -5.57
N ARG A 159 -17.04 -16.44 -6.11
CA ARG A 159 -18.06 -16.39 -7.17
C ARG A 159 -19.38 -15.83 -6.65
N LYS A 160 -19.71 -16.11 -5.39
CA LYS A 160 -20.87 -15.57 -4.69
C LYS A 160 -20.68 -14.09 -4.36
N ASP A 161 -21.78 -13.35 -4.17
CA ASP A 161 -21.72 -11.99 -3.64
C ASP A 161 -21.12 -12.01 -2.23
N VAL A 162 -20.22 -11.07 -1.94
CA VAL A 162 -19.45 -11.07 -0.69
C VAL A 162 -20.35 -10.83 0.53
N LYS A 163 -21.47 -10.13 0.39
CA LYS A 163 -22.45 -9.99 1.48
C LYS A 163 -23.11 -11.32 1.79
N GLU A 164 -23.48 -12.07 0.76
CA GLU A 164 -24.08 -13.39 0.93
C GLU A 164 -23.08 -14.40 1.51
N VAL A 165 -21.79 -14.27 1.18
CA VAL A 165 -20.71 -15.04 1.82
C VAL A 165 -20.59 -14.69 3.30
N PHE A 166 -20.68 -13.40 3.64
CA PHE A 166 -20.67 -12.95 5.03
C PHE A 166 -21.88 -13.49 5.82
N VAL A 167 -23.08 -13.52 5.21
CA VAL A 167 -24.26 -14.13 5.82
C VAL A 167 -24.04 -15.64 6.06
N ASP A 168 -23.54 -16.38 5.07
CA ASP A 168 -23.21 -17.81 5.23
C ASP A 168 -22.20 -18.05 6.36
N TYR A 169 -21.22 -17.15 6.51
CA TYR A 169 -20.23 -17.21 7.60
C TYR A 169 -20.90 -17.09 8.97
N ILE A 170 -21.81 -16.12 9.14
CA ILE A 170 -22.56 -15.93 10.38
C ILE A 170 -23.46 -17.13 10.67
N ASP A 171 -24.21 -17.61 9.67
CA ASP A 171 -25.17 -18.71 9.85
C ASP A 171 -24.48 -20.05 10.14
N SER A 172 -23.34 -20.30 9.50
CA SER A 172 -22.61 -21.56 9.68
C SER A 172 -21.69 -21.57 10.90
N GLY A 173 -21.27 -20.41 11.39
CA GLY A 173 -20.24 -20.27 12.42
C GLY A 173 -18.86 -20.83 12.00
N ARG A 174 -18.64 -21.05 10.70
CA ARG A 174 -17.41 -21.61 10.14
C ARG A 174 -16.83 -20.69 9.09
N ASP A 175 -15.51 -20.74 8.97
CA ASP A 175 -14.78 -19.97 7.97
C ASP A 175 -15.18 -20.38 6.54
N ILE A 176 -15.52 -19.39 5.71
CA ILE A 176 -15.97 -19.61 4.32
C ILE A 176 -14.80 -19.36 3.38
N LYS A 177 -14.25 -20.44 2.80
CA LYS A 177 -13.11 -20.34 1.90
C LYS A 177 -13.45 -19.62 0.61
N SER A 178 -12.54 -18.79 0.12
CA SER A 178 -12.59 -18.20 -1.22
C SER A 178 -12.50 -19.26 -2.32
N ASP A 179 -13.08 -18.93 -3.48
CA ASP A 179 -12.97 -19.74 -4.70
C ASP A 179 -11.58 -19.62 -5.34
N ALA A 180 -10.92 -18.46 -5.18
CA ALA A 180 -9.55 -18.24 -5.60
C ALA A 180 -8.85 -17.17 -4.75
N PHE A 181 -7.53 -17.28 -4.63
CA PHE A 181 -6.69 -16.14 -4.26
C PHE A 181 -6.38 -15.30 -5.51
N THR A 182 -5.93 -14.07 -5.33
CA THR A 182 -5.61 -13.16 -6.44
C THR A 182 -4.35 -12.35 -6.19
N ILE A 183 -3.58 -12.11 -7.25
CA ILE A 183 -2.51 -11.10 -7.31
C ILE A 183 -3.03 -9.98 -8.21
N ASN A 184 -3.08 -8.74 -7.69
CA ASN A 184 -3.64 -7.58 -8.40
C ASN A 184 -5.02 -7.88 -9.02
N GLY A 185 -5.87 -8.57 -8.25
CA GLY A 185 -7.23 -8.95 -8.65
C GLY A 185 -7.32 -10.07 -9.68
N GLN A 186 -6.22 -10.75 -10.03
CA GLN A 186 -6.17 -11.84 -11.01
C GLN A 186 -5.80 -13.19 -10.35
N PRO A 187 -6.55 -14.27 -10.61
CA PRO A 187 -6.24 -15.59 -10.05
C PRO A 187 -4.96 -16.24 -10.60
N GLY A 188 -4.63 -15.97 -11.87
CA GLY A 188 -3.43 -16.52 -12.51
C GLY A 188 -3.65 -17.79 -13.33
N ASP A 189 -2.57 -18.32 -13.89
CA ASP A 189 -2.57 -19.38 -14.91
C ASP A 189 -3.15 -20.72 -14.46
N LEU A 190 -3.12 -20.99 -13.15
CA LEU A 190 -3.52 -22.27 -12.57
C LEU A 190 -5.03 -22.36 -12.29
N TYR A 191 -5.76 -21.25 -12.40
CA TYR A 191 -7.21 -21.22 -12.22
C TYR A 191 -7.95 -21.28 -13.56
N PRO A 192 -9.16 -21.89 -13.60
CA PRO A 192 -9.98 -21.92 -14.81
C PRO A 192 -10.31 -20.50 -15.29
N CYS A 193 -10.32 -20.31 -16.62
CA CYS A 193 -10.64 -19.04 -17.27
C CYS A 193 -9.84 -17.82 -16.77
N SER A 194 -8.59 -18.02 -16.31
CA SER A 194 -7.79 -16.95 -15.69
C SER A 194 -6.46 -16.68 -16.39
N LYS A 195 -5.93 -17.63 -17.17
CA LYS A 195 -4.62 -17.52 -17.87
C LYS A 195 -4.43 -16.27 -18.72
N ASN A 196 -5.47 -15.81 -19.42
CA ASN A 196 -5.36 -14.64 -20.29
C ASN A 196 -5.29 -13.32 -19.51
N GLY A 197 -5.79 -13.31 -18.28
CA GLY A 197 -5.79 -12.15 -17.38
C GLY A 197 -4.64 -12.15 -16.38
N THR A 198 -3.78 -13.18 -16.38
CA THR A 198 -2.66 -13.30 -15.44
C THR A 198 -1.79 -12.05 -15.45
N PHE A 199 -1.59 -11.48 -14.26
CA PHE A 199 -0.81 -10.26 -14.11
C PHE A 199 0.66 -10.51 -14.51
N ARG A 200 1.26 -9.56 -15.24
CA ARG A 200 2.63 -9.66 -15.76
C ARG A 200 3.43 -8.40 -15.44
N ILE A 201 4.70 -8.60 -15.15
CA ILE A 201 5.68 -7.52 -15.00
C ILE A 201 6.81 -7.78 -15.98
N VAL A 202 7.10 -6.81 -16.83
CA VAL A 202 8.26 -6.86 -17.73
C VAL A 202 9.48 -6.33 -16.99
N VAL A 203 10.59 -7.04 -17.07
CA VAL A 203 11.84 -6.72 -16.36
C VAL A 203 13.05 -6.72 -17.28
N ASP A 204 13.99 -5.85 -16.98
CA ASP A 204 15.29 -5.77 -17.62
C ASP A 204 16.34 -6.52 -16.80
N ILE A 205 17.18 -7.29 -17.49
CA ILE A 205 18.24 -8.06 -16.86
C ILE A 205 19.19 -7.15 -16.04
N GLY A 206 19.51 -7.58 -14.82
CA GLY A 206 20.39 -6.88 -13.88
C GLY A 206 19.75 -5.68 -13.17
N LYS A 207 18.49 -5.33 -13.46
CA LYS A 207 17.78 -4.26 -12.75
C LYS A 207 17.16 -4.75 -11.44
N LYS A 208 17.00 -3.82 -10.50
CA LYS A 208 16.31 -4.03 -9.22
C LYS A 208 14.94 -3.38 -9.26
N TYR A 209 13.98 -4.04 -8.64
CA TYR A 209 12.58 -3.63 -8.64
C TYR A 209 12.02 -3.68 -7.22
N LEU A 210 11.30 -2.64 -6.83
CA LEU A 210 10.68 -2.52 -5.53
C LEU A 210 9.21 -2.97 -5.57
N LEU A 211 8.95 -4.11 -4.96
CA LEU A 211 7.62 -4.67 -4.80
C LEU A 211 6.98 -4.14 -3.52
N ARG A 212 5.83 -3.49 -3.67
CA ARG A 212 5.02 -2.90 -2.59
C ARG A 212 3.87 -3.87 -2.28
N VAL A 213 4.16 -4.88 -1.46
CA VAL A 213 3.28 -6.05 -1.25
C VAL A 213 2.29 -5.78 -0.12
N VAL A 214 1.00 -6.02 -0.35
CA VAL A 214 -0.07 -5.87 0.64
C VAL A 214 -0.93 -7.13 0.66
N ASN A 215 -1.22 -7.67 1.85
CA ASN A 215 -2.21 -8.73 2.01
C ASN A 215 -3.59 -8.17 2.39
N THR A 216 -4.51 -8.16 1.44
CA THR A 216 -5.92 -7.73 1.59
C THR A 216 -6.89 -8.90 1.74
N ALA A 217 -6.41 -10.15 1.83
CA ALA A 217 -7.25 -11.32 2.12
C ALA A 217 -8.00 -11.15 3.44
N ILE A 218 -9.19 -11.75 3.54
CA ILE A 218 -10.11 -11.51 4.64
C ILE A 218 -9.58 -12.12 5.94
N ARG A 219 -9.06 -13.34 5.89
CA ARG A 219 -8.60 -14.05 7.10
C ARG A 219 -7.37 -14.93 6.89
N ASP A 220 -6.81 -14.96 5.68
CA ASP A 220 -5.70 -15.83 5.33
C ASP A 220 -4.35 -15.13 5.39
N ASP A 221 -3.37 -15.85 5.92
CA ASP A 221 -1.95 -15.50 5.85
C ASP A 221 -1.37 -16.06 4.55
N LEU A 222 -0.73 -15.19 3.78
CA LEU A 222 -0.31 -15.48 2.41
C LEU A 222 1.22 -15.55 2.33
N TYR A 223 1.72 -16.60 1.68
CA TYR A 223 3.14 -16.76 1.38
C TYR A 223 3.40 -16.31 -0.05
N PHE A 224 4.31 -15.35 -0.21
CA PHE A 224 4.68 -14.77 -1.49
C PHE A 224 6.16 -15.04 -1.78
N GLY A 225 6.46 -15.49 -3.00
CA GLY A 225 7.84 -15.69 -3.45
C GLY A 225 7.94 -15.67 -4.97
N ILE A 226 9.17 -15.55 -5.46
CA ILE A 226 9.48 -15.45 -6.89
C ILE A 226 10.40 -16.61 -7.27
N ALA A 227 10.05 -17.36 -8.32
CA ALA A 227 10.86 -18.51 -8.71
C ALA A 227 12.28 -18.09 -9.09
N ARG A 228 13.28 -18.69 -8.42
CA ARG A 228 14.72 -18.44 -8.59
C ARG A 228 15.19 -17.01 -8.26
N HIS A 229 14.37 -16.22 -7.59
CA HIS A 229 14.76 -14.88 -7.15
C HIS A 229 14.58 -14.76 -5.65
N ASN A 230 15.56 -14.12 -5.02
CA ASN A 230 15.48 -13.80 -3.60
C ASN A 230 14.85 -12.42 -3.42
N LEU A 231 14.21 -12.21 -2.28
CA LEU A 231 13.60 -10.97 -1.85
C LEU A 231 14.44 -10.36 -0.74
N THR A 232 14.86 -9.11 -0.91
CA THR A 232 15.43 -8.28 0.16
C THR A 232 14.30 -7.48 0.80
N VAL A 233 13.94 -7.77 2.04
CA VAL A 233 12.88 -7.05 2.75
C VAL A 233 13.46 -5.76 3.35
N ILE A 234 12.80 -4.62 3.09
CA ILE A 234 13.30 -3.29 3.50
C ILE A 234 12.34 -2.51 4.39
N ALA A 235 11.04 -2.74 4.29
CA ALA A 235 10.03 -2.05 5.09
C ALA A 235 8.85 -2.98 5.38
N ARG A 236 8.10 -2.66 6.44
CA ARG A 236 6.89 -3.36 6.86
C ARG A 236 5.90 -2.36 7.43
N ASP A 237 4.62 -2.47 7.05
CA ASP A 237 3.51 -1.68 7.60
C ASP A 237 3.78 -0.16 7.60
N GLY A 238 4.31 0.34 6.47
CA GLY A 238 4.64 1.74 6.24
C GLY A 238 5.81 2.26 7.08
N ARG A 239 6.75 1.39 7.46
CA ARG A 239 8.00 1.77 8.15
C ARG A 239 9.21 0.96 7.70
N PRO A 240 10.39 1.57 7.50
CA PRO A 240 11.63 0.85 7.26
C PRO A 240 11.94 -0.12 8.40
N ILE A 241 12.48 -1.29 8.06
CA ILE A 241 12.97 -2.23 9.07
C ILE A 241 14.42 -1.91 9.43
N THR A 242 14.79 -2.09 10.70
CA THR A 242 16.13 -1.74 11.20
C THR A 242 17.23 -2.62 10.62
N LYS A 243 16.92 -3.87 10.27
CA LYS A 243 17.85 -4.82 9.68
C LYS A 243 17.19 -5.50 8.49
N GLN A 244 17.62 -5.12 7.29
CA GLN A 244 17.23 -5.78 6.05
C GLN A 244 17.70 -7.24 6.06
N PHE A 245 16.91 -8.11 5.43
CA PHE A 245 17.24 -9.52 5.31
C PHE A 245 16.80 -10.04 3.94
N ILE A 246 17.49 -11.10 3.49
CA ILE A 246 17.27 -11.75 2.20
C ILE A 246 16.59 -13.09 2.45
N THR A 247 15.54 -13.39 1.69
CA THR A 247 14.75 -14.62 1.84
C THR A 247 14.21 -15.08 0.48
N ASP A 248 13.91 -16.37 0.33
CA ASP A 248 13.29 -16.91 -0.89
C ASP A 248 11.79 -16.58 -0.98
N TYR A 249 11.17 -16.31 0.18
CA TYR A 249 9.76 -15.98 0.30
C TYR A 249 9.48 -15.11 1.53
N VAL A 250 8.35 -14.43 1.52
CA VAL A 250 7.82 -13.69 2.66
C VAL A 250 6.45 -14.24 3.06
N GLU A 251 6.18 -14.24 4.36
CA GLU A 251 4.86 -14.49 4.91
C GLU A 251 4.20 -13.13 5.21
N LEU A 252 2.99 -12.91 4.73
CA LEU A 252 2.21 -11.72 5.05
C LEU A 252 0.93 -12.13 5.75
N THR A 253 0.81 -11.73 7.02
CA THR A 253 -0.45 -11.84 7.75
C THR A 253 -1.51 -10.94 7.12
N SER A 254 -2.78 -11.36 7.17
CA SER A 254 -3.89 -10.51 6.71
C SER A 254 -3.78 -9.09 7.28
N GLN A 255 -4.00 -8.08 6.44
CA GLN A 255 -3.94 -6.65 6.74
C GLN A 255 -2.54 -6.02 6.86
N HIS A 256 -1.48 -6.80 6.68
CA HIS A 256 -0.10 -6.29 6.72
C HIS A 256 0.48 -6.04 5.32
N SER A 257 1.52 -5.21 5.28
CA SER A 257 2.29 -4.89 4.07
C SER A 257 3.79 -5.09 4.26
N MET A 258 4.49 -5.36 3.16
CA MET A 258 5.95 -5.47 3.10
C MET A 258 6.50 -4.90 1.81
N ASP A 259 7.67 -4.28 1.93
CA ASP A 259 8.41 -3.73 0.80
C ASP A 259 9.60 -4.64 0.54
N CYS A 260 9.64 -5.22 -0.67
CA CYS A 260 10.62 -6.23 -1.04
C CYS A 260 11.33 -5.80 -2.33
N ILE A 261 12.66 -5.77 -2.32
CA ILE A 261 13.46 -5.60 -3.53
C ILE A 261 13.81 -6.98 -4.08
N PHE A 262 13.60 -7.19 -5.38
CA PHE A 262 14.23 -8.29 -6.11
C PHE A 262 15.11 -7.76 -7.24
N GLU A 263 16.09 -8.56 -7.64
CA GLU A 263 16.99 -8.25 -8.75
C GLU A 263 16.75 -9.24 -9.89
N ALA A 264 16.51 -8.75 -11.09
CA ALA A 264 16.30 -9.57 -12.29
C ALA A 264 17.62 -10.17 -12.81
N ASN A 265 18.21 -11.07 -12.04
CA ASN A 265 19.56 -11.62 -12.24
C ASN A 265 19.58 -13.06 -12.80
N GLN A 266 18.45 -13.55 -13.31
CA GLN A 266 18.34 -14.87 -13.90
C GLN A 266 18.50 -14.82 -15.43
N GLN A 267 18.66 -15.99 -16.05
CA GLN A 267 18.60 -16.10 -17.51
C GLN A 267 17.22 -15.64 -18.00
N PRO A 268 17.13 -14.87 -19.12
CA PRO A 268 15.86 -14.42 -19.66
C PRO A 268 14.89 -15.59 -19.91
N ASP A 269 13.79 -15.58 -19.17
CA ASP A 269 12.71 -16.55 -19.24
C ASP A 269 11.44 -15.96 -18.59
N TYR A 270 10.36 -16.73 -18.56
CA TYR A 270 9.21 -16.49 -17.71
C TYR A 270 9.36 -17.19 -16.37
N TYR A 271 9.16 -16.42 -15.30
CA TYR A 271 9.19 -16.94 -13.93
C TYR A 271 7.86 -16.64 -13.25
N TYR A 272 7.25 -17.62 -12.59
CA TYR A 272 6.13 -17.27 -11.72
C TYR A 272 6.66 -16.60 -10.46
N TYR A 273 5.95 -15.57 -10.04
CA TYR A 273 5.80 -15.31 -8.62
C TYR A 273 4.43 -15.79 -8.20
N ALA A 274 4.42 -16.50 -7.08
CA ALA A 274 3.26 -17.23 -6.65
C ALA A 274 2.89 -16.84 -5.22
N VAL A 275 1.59 -16.83 -5.00
CA VAL A 275 0.98 -16.70 -3.70
C VAL A 275 0.38 -18.03 -3.34
N ALA A 276 0.72 -18.55 -2.17
CA ALA A 276 0.13 -19.76 -1.66
C ALA A 276 -0.32 -19.59 -0.21
N VAL A 277 -1.30 -20.40 0.16
CA VAL A 277 -1.87 -20.43 1.51
C VAL A 277 -1.58 -21.78 2.13
N LYS A 278 -1.10 -21.77 3.38
CA LYS A 278 -0.95 -23.01 4.14
C LYS A 278 -2.32 -23.53 4.52
N ASN A 279 -2.60 -24.79 4.21
CA ASN A 279 -3.77 -25.46 4.74
C ASN A 279 -3.52 -25.91 6.20
N LYS A 280 -4.56 -26.32 6.92
CA LYS A 280 -4.50 -26.79 8.33
C LYS A 280 -3.58 -27.99 8.55
N SER A 281 -3.20 -28.70 7.50
CA SER A 281 -2.22 -29.80 7.49
C SER A 281 -0.79 -29.34 7.17
N GLU A 282 -0.53 -28.03 7.20
CA GLU A 282 0.73 -27.34 6.84
C GLU A 282 1.19 -27.52 5.37
N ALA A 283 0.49 -28.34 4.58
CA ALA A 283 0.70 -28.47 3.14
C ALA A 283 -0.04 -27.36 2.37
N TYR A 284 0.57 -26.89 1.28
CA TYR A 284 -0.11 -26.05 0.29
C TYR A 284 -1.17 -26.85 -0.45
N ASP A 285 -2.35 -26.25 -0.67
CA ASP A 285 -3.29 -26.78 -1.65
C ASP A 285 -2.81 -26.36 -3.05
N PRO A 286 -2.28 -27.29 -3.88
CA PRO A 286 -1.75 -26.95 -5.20
C PRO A 286 -2.83 -26.37 -6.12
N ASN A 287 -4.11 -26.64 -5.85
CA ASN A 287 -5.23 -26.10 -6.62
C ASN A 287 -5.60 -24.67 -6.22
N LYS A 288 -4.98 -24.12 -5.16
CA LYS A 288 -5.21 -22.75 -4.69
C LYS A 288 -3.99 -21.84 -4.84
N ILE A 289 -2.98 -22.26 -5.60
CA ILE A 289 -1.82 -21.42 -5.88
C ILE A 289 -2.20 -20.36 -6.92
N THR A 290 -2.10 -19.10 -6.51
CA THR A 290 -2.29 -17.95 -7.40
C THR A 290 -0.96 -17.55 -7.98
N THR A 291 -0.95 -17.20 -9.26
CA THR A 291 0.28 -16.94 -10.01
C THR A 291 0.21 -15.64 -10.79
N ALA A 292 1.37 -15.04 -10.96
CA ALA A 292 1.63 -13.94 -11.86
C ALA A 292 3.04 -14.10 -12.44
N ILE A 293 3.35 -13.41 -13.54
CA ILE A 293 4.52 -13.72 -14.37
C ILE A 293 5.51 -12.55 -14.36
N ILE A 294 6.77 -12.84 -14.08
CA ILE A 294 7.89 -11.97 -14.45
C ILE A 294 8.33 -12.38 -15.84
N GLU A 295 8.34 -11.41 -16.74
CA GLU A 295 8.71 -11.55 -18.14
C GLU A 295 10.00 -10.75 -18.38
N TYR A 296 11.11 -11.45 -18.61
CA TYR A 296 12.34 -10.78 -18.98
C TYR A 296 12.22 -10.17 -20.38
N GLN A 297 12.70 -8.96 -20.56
CA GLN A 297 12.75 -8.32 -21.87
C GLN A 297 13.92 -8.88 -22.69
N GLY A 298 13.69 -9.12 -23.98
CA GLY A 298 14.73 -9.57 -24.91
C GLY A 298 14.22 -10.52 -25.99
N SER A 299 15.14 -11.02 -26.81
CA SER A 299 14.86 -12.04 -27.84
C SER A 299 15.33 -13.40 -27.36
N TYR A 300 14.39 -14.23 -26.91
CA TYR A 300 14.63 -15.62 -26.49
C TYR A 300 13.35 -16.44 -26.68
N ILE A 301 13.46 -17.77 -26.58
CA ILE A 301 12.31 -18.67 -26.59
C ILE A 301 11.97 -18.97 -25.12
N PRO A 302 10.86 -18.44 -24.57
CA PRO A 302 10.48 -18.69 -23.18
C PRO A 302 10.10 -20.15 -22.97
N SER A 303 10.31 -20.63 -21.75
CA SER A 303 9.81 -21.93 -21.29
C SER A 303 8.28 -21.98 -21.39
N LEU A 304 7.74 -23.12 -21.86
CA LEU A 304 6.31 -23.35 -22.01
C LEU A 304 5.52 -23.22 -20.70
N VAL A 305 6.15 -23.60 -19.58
CA VAL A 305 5.57 -23.54 -18.24
C VAL A 305 6.56 -22.80 -17.33
N PRO A 306 6.22 -21.59 -16.85
CA PRO A 306 7.06 -20.88 -15.90
C PRO A 306 7.26 -21.70 -14.62
N LEU A 307 8.44 -21.58 -14.01
CA LEU A 307 8.76 -22.30 -12.78
C LEU A 307 8.00 -21.69 -11.58
N LEU A 308 7.51 -22.52 -10.67
CA LEU A 308 6.95 -22.08 -9.39
C LEU A 308 8.04 -21.85 -8.33
N PRO A 309 7.88 -20.86 -7.43
CA PRO A 309 8.79 -20.65 -6.31
C PRO A 309 8.74 -21.81 -5.31
N LYS A 310 9.85 -21.99 -4.59
CA LYS A 310 9.90 -22.90 -3.44
C LYS A 310 9.31 -22.20 -2.22
N LEU A 311 8.02 -22.41 -1.99
CA LEU A 311 7.35 -21.94 -0.77
C LEU A 311 7.49 -22.98 0.35
N PRO A 312 7.50 -22.58 1.64
CA PRO A 312 7.81 -23.48 2.76
C PRO A 312 6.77 -24.59 2.92
N ARG A 313 7.16 -25.84 2.66
CA ARG A 313 6.27 -27.01 2.72
C ARG A 313 5.81 -27.41 4.12
N ASN A 314 6.50 -26.96 5.17
CA ASN A 314 6.25 -27.25 6.60
C ASN A 314 6.54 -25.99 7.44
N TYR A 315 6.18 -25.99 8.73
CA TYR A 315 6.60 -24.97 9.70
C TYR A 315 8.14 -24.93 9.84
N ASP A 316 8.81 -24.04 9.09
CA ASP A 316 10.25 -23.81 9.26
C ASP A 316 10.49 -22.88 10.46
N LYS A 317 10.94 -23.46 11.58
CA LYS A 317 11.28 -22.72 12.81
C LYS A 317 12.37 -21.68 12.58
N SER A 318 13.23 -21.82 11.57
CA SER A 318 14.29 -20.85 11.29
C SER A 318 13.74 -19.57 10.66
N SER A 319 12.88 -19.69 9.64
CA SER A 319 12.19 -18.56 9.02
C SER A 319 11.24 -17.86 9.99
N SER A 320 10.52 -18.63 10.83
CA SER A 320 9.69 -18.03 11.89
C SER A 320 10.53 -17.30 12.94
N ARG A 321 11.77 -17.71 13.22
CA ARG A 321 12.66 -16.99 14.16
C ARG A 321 13.12 -15.66 13.59
N ASP A 322 13.54 -15.61 12.33
CA ASP A 322 13.93 -14.35 11.69
C ASP A 322 12.73 -13.38 11.62
N TYR A 323 11.54 -13.91 11.32
CA TYR A 323 10.29 -13.17 11.37
C TYR A 323 9.92 -12.73 12.80
N LEU A 324 10.16 -13.57 13.82
CA LEU A 324 9.94 -13.25 15.22
C LEU A 324 10.93 -12.19 15.72
N TYR A 325 12.18 -12.19 15.27
CA TYR A 325 13.14 -11.11 15.55
C TYR A 325 12.64 -9.78 14.96
N VAL A 326 12.08 -9.80 13.74
CA VAL A 326 11.39 -8.64 13.15
C VAL A 326 10.15 -8.25 13.98
N ILE A 327 9.47 -9.15 14.69
CA ILE A 327 8.35 -8.75 15.56
C ILE A 327 8.85 -8.23 16.93
N MET A 328 9.82 -8.90 17.54
CA MET A 328 10.31 -8.69 18.91
C MET A 328 11.24 -7.47 19.03
N THR A 329 12.14 -7.25 18.07
CA THR A 329 13.00 -6.05 18.05
C THR A 329 12.16 -4.77 18.04
N PHE A 330 10.96 -4.82 17.45
CA PHE A 330 10.04 -3.68 17.38
C PHE A 330 9.24 -3.44 18.66
N VAL A 331 9.00 -4.44 19.52
CA VAL A 331 8.30 -4.24 20.82
C VAL A 331 9.21 -3.52 21.80
N ILE A 332 10.49 -3.87 21.82
CA ILE A 332 11.47 -3.32 22.77
C ILE A 332 11.92 -1.91 22.34
N LEU A 333 12.22 -1.68 21.05
CA LEU A 333 12.70 -0.37 20.58
C LEU A 333 11.59 0.65 20.37
N GLY A 334 10.38 0.25 19.95
CA GLY A 334 9.25 1.18 19.79
C GLY A 334 8.90 1.88 21.11
N SER A 335 8.93 1.13 22.22
CA SER A 335 8.72 1.66 23.56
C SER A 335 9.83 2.62 23.99
N PHE A 336 11.09 2.35 23.62
CA PHE A 336 12.24 3.21 23.95
C PHE A 336 12.31 4.49 23.11
N VAL A 337 12.05 4.42 21.80
CA VAL A 337 12.11 5.60 20.91
C VAL A 337 10.94 6.55 21.17
N VAL A 338 9.74 6.03 21.43
CA VAL A 338 8.58 6.84 21.83
C VAL A 338 8.84 7.49 23.19
N TRP A 339 9.38 6.74 24.17
CA TRP A 339 9.75 7.29 25.47
C TRP A 339 10.86 8.37 25.37
N TYR A 340 11.91 8.12 24.58
CA TYR A 340 13.02 9.06 24.39
C TYR A 340 12.61 10.33 23.63
N ARG A 341 11.70 10.23 22.66
CA ARG A 341 11.17 11.41 21.94
C ARG A 341 10.16 12.20 22.78
N GLN A 342 9.35 11.53 23.61
CA GLN A 342 8.43 12.23 24.54
C GLN A 342 9.19 12.99 25.63
N THR A 343 10.24 12.41 26.21
CA THR A 343 11.06 13.09 27.22
C THR A 343 11.84 14.28 26.64
N ASN A 344 12.36 14.16 25.41
CA ASN A 344 13.05 15.28 24.75
C ASN A 344 12.10 16.39 24.26
N ARG A 345 10.83 16.10 23.92
CA ARG A 345 9.83 17.15 23.65
C ARG A 345 9.43 17.89 24.93
N ALA A 346 9.27 17.18 26.06
CA ALA A 346 8.98 17.82 27.35
C ALA A 346 10.10 18.77 27.80
N HIS A 347 11.37 18.43 27.52
CA HIS A 347 12.51 19.30 27.83
C HIS A 347 12.62 20.54 26.92
N ARG A 348 12.08 20.52 25.69
CA ARG A 348 12.05 21.70 24.80
C ARG A 348 10.87 22.63 25.06
N SER A 349 9.85 22.19 25.80
CA SER A 349 8.70 23.02 26.20
C SER A 349 8.87 23.71 27.55
N ALA A 350 9.92 23.37 28.30
CA ALA A 350 10.24 23.97 29.60
C ALA A 350 11.45 24.93 29.49
N THR A 351 11.32 25.98 28.69
CA THR A 351 12.16 27.18 28.82
C THR A 351 11.23 28.36 29.07
N VAL A 352 10.80 28.47 30.32
CA VAL A 352 10.12 29.65 30.85
C VAL A 352 11.19 30.73 31.04
N THR A 353 11.04 31.85 30.34
CA THR A 353 11.77 33.09 30.61
C THR A 353 11.49 33.58 32.04
N PRO A 354 12.50 33.89 32.86
CA PRO A 354 12.27 34.65 34.09
C PRO A 354 12.12 36.14 33.78
N MET A 355 11.39 36.83 34.67
CA MET A 355 10.99 38.25 34.64
C MET A 355 12.11 39.25 34.40
#